data_AF-A0A6A5QIJ3-F1
#
_entry.id   AF-A0A6A5QIJ3-F1
#
_cell.length_a   1.000
_cell.length_b   1.000
_cell.length_c   1.000
_cell.angle_alpha   90.00
_cell.angle_beta   90.00
_cell.angle_gamma   90.00
#
_symmetry.space_group_name_H-M   'P 1'
#
loop_
_entity.id
_entity.type
_entity.pdbx_description
1 polymer ?
#
loop_
_entity_poly.entity_id
_entity_poly.type
_entity_poly.pdbx_seq_one_letter_code
_entity_poly.pdbx_strand_id
1 'polypeptide(L)'
;MNLPARMKNLFKDIPAYEKWIKRISSLSDSDAPDRVGGKKLSARARKEKENLKKIEVNQDYFGPFADTPVALELMKRDRFNRAEFERYPGTLAEVLEYMKKDTKWDAMPRIYLAQHPIDELPKQLQDDLPPPEIIKNFGKGDIYGSSLWMGKAPTHTPLHRDPNPNLFVQLSGKKTFRLMRPDVGRKLYEDVRSKLYNKAGDGATMRGEEMMQGEEFDKLKQAVWQDKLATNNTRLGYEVKLKPGCGLYIPLGWWHAVQAEGVGPNVSVNWWFR
;
A
#
# COMPACT_ATOMS: atom_id res chain seq x y z
N MET A 1 -4.34 1.55 26.96
CA MET A 1 -3.27 1.41 25.95
C MET A 1 -3.90 1.55 24.58
N ASN A 2 -3.50 2.56 23.79
CA ASN A 2 -3.99 2.75 22.42
C ASN A 2 -3.12 1.92 21.45
N LEU A 3 -3.54 0.68 21.19
CA LEU A 3 -2.78 -0.31 20.41
C LEU A 3 -3.33 -0.44 18.99
N PRO A 4 -2.51 -0.77 17.98
CA PRO A 4 -3.00 -1.10 16.65
C PRO A 4 -3.88 -2.33 16.69
N ALA A 5 -4.91 -2.33 15.83
CA ALA A 5 -5.86 -3.42 15.74
C ALA A 5 -6.09 -3.82 14.29
N ARG A 6 -5.92 -5.11 13.97
CA ARG A 6 -6.31 -5.65 12.68
C ARG A 6 -7.73 -6.21 12.76
N MET A 7 -8.63 -5.62 11.96
CA MET A 7 -9.99 -6.10 11.75
C MET A 7 -10.01 -7.03 10.53
N LYS A 8 -10.53 -8.24 10.69
CA LYS A 8 -10.55 -9.26 9.63
C LYS A 8 -11.92 -9.32 8.99
N ASN A 9 -12.00 -9.22 7.66
CA ASN A 9 -13.23 -9.38 6.87
C ASN A 9 -14.37 -8.42 7.24
N LEU A 10 -14.08 -7.26 7.84
CA LEU A 10 -15.11 -6.32 8.30
C LEU A 10 -15.53 -5.33 7.20
N PHE A 11 -14.71 -5.16 6.15
CA PHE A 11 -14.86 -4.05 5.19
C PHE A 11 -15.13 -4.54 3.76
N LYS A 12 -15.87 -5.64 3.62
CA LYS A 12 -16.29 -6.16 2.30
C LYS A 12 -17.59 -5.51 1.80
N ASP A 13 -18.27 -4.80 2.68
CA ASP A 13 -19.48 -4.02 2.46
C ASP A 13 -19.21 -2.65 1.81
N ILE A 14 -17.96 -2.16 1.85
CA ILE A 14 -17.55 -0.97 1.09
C ILE A 14 -17.85 -1.22 -0.40
N PRO A 15 -18.68 -0.38 -1.07
CA PRO A 15 -19.14 -0.66 -2.43
C PRO A 15 -18.00 -0.87 -3.45
N ALA A 16 -16.88 -0.14 -3.30
CA ALA A 16 -15.70 -0.32 -4.12
C ALA A 16 -15.12 -1.75 -4.09
N TYR A 17 -15.33 -2.51 -3.00
CA TYR A 17 -14.84 -3.89 -2.87
C TYR A 17 -15.37 -4.80 -4.00
N GLU A 18 -16.63 -4.64 -4.38
CA GLU A 18 -17.27 -5.41 -5.45
C GLU A 18 -17.30 -4.64 -6.78
N LYS A 19 -17.57 -3.33 -6.76
CA LYS A 19 -17.73 -2.55 -7.99
C LYS A 19 -16.41 -2.38 -8.75
N TRP A 20 -15.32 -2.12 -8.04
CA TRP A 20 -14.04 -1.73 -8.66
C TRP A 20 -13.17 -2.93 -9.05
N ILE A 21 -13.46 -4.11 -8.51
CA ILE A 21 -12.60 -5.29 -8.63
C ILE A 21 -13.40 -6.44 -9.24
N LYS A 22 -13.09 -6.82 -10.48
CA LYS A 22 -13.69 -7.98 -11.14
C LYS A 22 -12.99 -9.26 -10.72
N ARG A 23 -13.77 -10.28 -10.35
CA ARG A 23 -13.29 -11.66 -10.12
C ARG A 23 -13.67 -12.51 -11.32
N ILE A 24 -12.69 -12.91 -12.11
CA ILE A 24 -12.88 -13.73 -13.30
C ILE A 24 -13.08 -15.19 -12.86
N SER A 25 -14.30 -15.71 -12.96
CA SER A 25 -14.56 -17.16 -12.85
C SER A 25 -13.90 -17.86 -14.04
N SER A 26 -13.08 -18.88 -13.80
CA SER A 26 -12.37 -19.58 -14.88
C SER A 26 -13.33 -20.37 -15.78
N LEU A 27 -13.17 -20.19 -17.09
CA LEU A 27 -13.34 -21.26 -18.08
C LEU A 27 -12.29 -22.36 -17.81
N SER A 28 -12.66 -23.60 -18.12
CA SER A 28 -11.98 -24.86 -17.78
C SER A 28 -10.46 -24.88 -17.96
N ASP A 29 -9.78 -25.59 -17.05
CA ASP A 29 -8.35 -25.92 -17.10
C ASP A 29 -8.00 -26.67 -18.40
N SER A 30 -7.42 -25.97 -19.37
CA SER A 30 -6.55 -26.58 -20.36
C SER A 30 -5.48 -25.58 -20.78
N ASP A 31 -4.23 -25.99 -20.56
CA ASP A 31 -2.98 -25.44 -21.11
C ASP A 31 -2.42 -24.15 -20.51
N ALA A 32 -1.49 -24.31 -19.55
CA ALA A 32 -0.39 -23.37 -19.39
C ALA A 32 0.92 -24.09 -19.01
N PRO A 33 2.06 -23.74 -19.63
CA PRO A 33 3.28 -24.53 -19.55
C PRO A 33 4.06 -24.30 -18.24
N ASP A 34 4.67 -25.40 -17.80
CA ASP A 34 5.51 -25.51 -16.61
C ASP A 34 6.86 -24.80 -16.83
N ARG A 35 7.26 -23.96 -15.86
CA ARG A 35 8.63 -23.53 -15.44
C ARG A 35 8.94 -22.03 -15.58
N VAL A 36 9.36 -21.43 -14.45
CA VAL A 36 10.56 -20.56 -14.33
C VAL A 36 11.11 -20.66 -12.88
N GLY A 37 12.41 -20.94 -12.72
CA GLY A 37 13.20 -20.56 -11.54
C GLY A 37 13.24 -21.47 -10.31
N GLY A 38 13.86 -22.65 -10.42
CA GLY A 38 14.77 -23.23 -9.41
C GLY A 38 14.28 -23.60 -7.98
N LYS A 39 13.06 -23.29 -7.53
CA LYS A 39 12.46 -23.86 -6.31
C LYS A 39 10.98 -24.17 -6.55
N LYS A 40 10.56 -25.41 -6.30
CA LYS A 40 9.15 -25.82 -6.42
C LYS A 40 8.29 -25.01 -5.44
N LEU A 41 7.44 -24.13 -5.97
CA LEU A 41 6.36 -23.51 -5.18
C LEU A 41 5.48 -24.61 -4.59
N SER A 42 5.10 -24.48 -3.32
CA SER A 42 4.12 -25.41 -2.72
C SER A 42 2.81 -25.36 -3.51
N ALA A 43 2.05 -26.46 -3.53
CA ALA A 43 0.76 -26.54 -4.24
C ALA A 43 -0.20 -25.40 -3.81
N ARG A 44 -0.12 -24.98 -2.53
CA ARG A 44 -0.84 -23.82 -1.99
C ARG A 44 -0.41 -22.50 -2.63
N ALA A 45 0.89 -22.27 -2.79
CA ALA A 45 1.42 -21.07 -3.41
C ALA A 45 1.13 -21.01 -4.93
N ARG A 46 1.08 -22.17 -5.61
CA ARG A 46 0.63 -22.27 -7.01
C ARG A 46 -0.83 -21.89 -7.18
N LYS A 47 -1.72 -22.51 -6.38
CA LYS A 47 -3.16 -22.22 -6.38
C LYS A 47 -3.48 -20.77 -5.99
N GLU A 48 -2.70 -20.20 -5.06
CA GLU A 48 -2.82 -18.78 -4.68
C GLU A 48 -2.34 -17.83 -5.78
N LYS A 49 -1.28 -18.21 -6.52
CA LYS A 49 -0.80 -17.46 -7.70
C LYS A 49 -1.77 -17.54 -8.88
N GLU A 50 -2.40 -18.70 -9.11
CA GLU A 50 -3.46 -18.87 -10.12
C GLU A 50 -4.74 -18.11 -9.77
N ASN A 51 -5.15 -18.11 -8.50
CA ASN A 51 -6.33 -17.33 -8.07
C ASN A 51 -6.08 -15.81 -8.12
N LEU A 52 -4.84 -15.36 -7.94
CA LEU A 52 -4.47 -13.94 -8.09
C LEU A 52 -4.40 -13.51 -9.57
N LYS A 53 -4.26 -14.45 -10.52
CA LYS A 53 -4.43 -14.18 -11.97
C LYS A 53 -5.89 -13.96 -12.40
N LYS A 54 -6.85 -14.17 -11.49
CA LYS A 54 -8.29 -14.10 -11.75
C LYS A 54 -8.94 -12.83 -11.18
N ILE A 55 -8.15 -11.81 -10.85
CA ILE A 55 -8.64 -10.55 -10.30
C ILE A 55 -8.07 -9.40 -11.12
N GLU A 56 -8.93 -8.52 -11.61
CA GLU A 56 -8.57 -7.32 -12.35
C GLU A 56 -9.36 -6.12 -11.84
N VAL A 57 -8.89 -4.91 -12.16
CA VAL A 57 -9.69 -3.70 -11.95
C VAL A 57 -10.81 -3.67 -12.98
N ASN A 58 -12.00 -3.26 -12.57
CA ASN A 58 -13.17 -3.14 -13.43
C ASN A 58 -13.02 -1.96 -14.40
N GLN A 59 -12.33 -2.19 -15.52
CA GLN A 59 -12.05 -1.18 -16.53
C GLN A 59 -13.32 -0.49 -17.04
N ASP A 60 -14.39 -1.25 -17.30
CA ASP A 60 -15.65 -0.71 -17.80
C ASP A 60 -16.31 0.26 -16.79
N TYR A 61 -16.20 -0.05 -15.49
CA TYR A 61 -16.72 0.83 -14.45
C TYR A 61 -15.95 2.15 -14.34
N PHE A 62 -14.63 2.10 -14.52
CA PHE A 62 -13.79 3.29 -14.51
C PHE A 62 -13.78 4.08 -15.82
N GLY A 63 -14.23 3.49 -16.92
CA GLY A 63 -14.23 4.09 -18.26
C GLY A 63 -14.78 5.52 -18.32
N PRO A 64 -15.96 5.80 -17.74
CA PRO A 64 -16.52 7.16 -17.67
C PRO A 64 -15.68 8.18 -16.88
N PHE A 65 -14.70 7.72 -16.09
CA PHE A 65 -13.85 8.53 -15.23
C PHE A 65 -12.39 8.56 -15.69
N ALA A 66 -12.08 8.00 -16.87
CA ALA A 66 -10.72 7.80 -17.35
C ALA A 66 -9.86 9.08 -17.36
N ASP A 67 -10.46 10.22 -17.74
CA ASP A 67 -9.77 11.52 -17.83
C ASP A 67 -9.65 12.26 -16.50
N THR A 68 -10.10 11.67 -15.39
CA THR A 68 -9.99 12.28 -14.05
C THR A 68 -8.52 12.56 -13.73
N PRO A 69 -8.14 13.82 -13.47
CA PRO A 69 -6.78 14.17 -13.07
C PRO A 69 -6.44 13.55 -11.72
N VAL A 70 -5.27 12.92 -11.61
CA VAL A 70 -4.77 12.32 -10.37
C VAL A 70 -3.26 12.56 -10.25
N ALA A 71 -2.75 12.57 -9.02
CA ALA A 71 -1.32 12.59 -8.79
C ALA A 71 -0.75 11.17 -8.82
N LEU A 72 0.23 10.92 -9.67
CA LEU A 72 0.87 9.62 -9.84
C LEU A 72 2.33 9.67 -9.38
N GLU A 73 2.78 8.57 -8.79
CA GLU A 73 4.18 8.29 -8.48
C GLU A 73 4.75 7.39 -9.58
N LEU A 74 5.83 7.82 -10.22
CA LEU A 74 6.62 7.02 -11.14
C LEU A 74 7.91 6.57 -10.46
N MET A 75 8.12 5.26 -10.42
CA MET A 75 9.41 4.68 -10.08
C MET A 75 10.06 4.12 -11.35
N LYS A 76 11.22 4.66 -11.72
CA LYS A 76 11.97 4.27 -12.91
C LYS A 76 13.42 3.98 -12.57
N ARG A 77 14.20 3.61 -13.59
CA ARG A 77 15.65 3.50 -13.47
C ARG A 77 16.31 4.60 -14.29
N ASP A 78 17.31 5.24 -13.72
CA ASP A 78 18.14 6.18 -14.45
C ASP A 78 19.10 5.45 -15.40
N ARG A 79 19.88 6.22 -16.16
CA ARG A 79 20.91 5.69 -17.09
C ARG A 79 22.00 4.85 -16.41
N PHE A 80 22.15 4.94 -15.09
CA PHE A 80 23.11 4.19 -14.29
C PHE A 80 22.44 3.03 -13.54
N ASN A 81 21.21 2.67 -13.91
CA ASN A 81 20.43 1.59 -13.32
C ASN A 81 20.06 1.82 -11.84
N ARG A 82 20.13 3.06 -11.35
CA ARG A 82 19.71 3.46 -10.00
C ARG A 82 18.21 3.73 -10.00
N ALA A 83 17.54 3.46 -8.87
CA ALA A 83 16.13 3.77 -8.73
C ALA A 83 15.93 5.29 -8.66
N GLU A 84 14.98 5.79 -9.44
CA GLU A 84 14.59 7.20 -9.49
C GLU A 84 13.08 7.28 -9.24
N PHE A 85 12.67 8.31 -8.49
CA PHE A 85 11.29 8.55 -8.11
C PHE A 85 10.88 9.96 -8.52
N GLU A 86 9.70 10.11 -9.10
CA GLU A 86 9.09 11.41 -9.36
C GLU A 86 7.56 11.34 -9.14
N ARG A 87 6.97 12.45 -8.72
CA ARG A 87 5.53 12.67 -8.77
C ARG A 87 5.18 13.54 -9.95
N TYR A 88 4.08 13.23 -10.61
CA TYR A 88 3.61 13.98 -11.77
C TYR A 88 2.07 13.94 -11.84
N PRO A 89 1.45 14.96 -12.45
CA PRO A 89 0.02 14.91 -12.78
C PRO A 89 -0.21 13.91 -13.91
N GLY A 90 -1.16 13.00 -13.72
CA GLY A 90 -1.61 12.03 -14.71
C GLY A 90 -3.12 11.87 -14.67
N THR A 91 -3.63 10.77 -15.21
CA THR A 91 -5.07 10.47 -15.22
C THR A 91 -5.37 9.09 -14.65
N LEU A 92 -6.63 8.85 -14.27
CA LEU A 92 -7.08 7.50 -13.88
C LEU A 92 -6.80 6.48 -14.99
N ALA A 93 -6.98 6.84 -16.25
CA ALA A 93 -6.69 5.98 -17.40
C ALA A 93 -5.27 5.41 -17.34
N GLU A 94 -4.28 6.25 -17.02
CA GLU A 94 -2.87 5.87 -17.03
C GLU A 94 -2.55 4.78 -15.98
N VAL A 95 -3.01 4.95 -14.73
CA VAL A 95 -2.81 3.94 -13.69
C VAL A 95 -3.61 2.67 -13.98
N LEU A 96 -4.80 2.78 -14.55
CA LEU A 96 -5.65 1.65 -14.92
C LEU A 96 -5.04 0.82 -16.06
N GLU A 97 -4.49 1.48 -17.07
CA GLU A 97 -3.74 0.83 -18.16
C GLU A 97 -2.48 0.15 -17.63
N TYR A 98 -1.73 0.81 -16.76
CA TYR A 98 -0.58 0.20 -16.09
C TYR A 98 -0.98 -1.06 -15.31
N MET A 99 -2.10 -1.01 -14.59
CA MET A 99 -2.62 -2.14 -13.82
C MET A 99 -3.07 -3.32 -14.69
N LYS A 100 -3.47 -3.08 -15.95
CA LYS A 100 -3.89 -4.09 -16.93
C LYS A 100 -2.71 -4.86 -17.55
N LYS A 101 -1.55 -4.22 -17.71
CA LYS A 101 -0.38 -4.83 -18.37
C LYS A 101 0.09 -6.06 -17.60
N ASP A 102 0.32 -7.20 -18.27
CA ASP A 102 1.04 -8.32 -17.66
C ASP A 102 2.53 -8.00 -17.68
N THR A 103 3.08 -7.73 -16.50
CA THR A 103 4.47 -7.31 -16.32
C THR A 103 5.14 -8.24 -15.33
N LYS A 104 6.45 -8.46 -15.51
CA LYS A 104 7.25 -9.13 -14.49
C LYS A 104 7.09 -8.39 -13.16
N TRP A 105 7.09 -9.15 -12.07
CA TRP A 105 6.91 -8.64 -10.70
C TRP A 105 7.83 -7.45 -10.38
N ASP A 106 9.08 -7.47 -10.82
CA ASP A 106 10.08 -6.43 -10.57
C ASP A 106 10.30 -5.47 -11.74
N ALA A 107 9.41 -5.48 -12.74
CA ALA A 107 9.51 -4.63 -13.91
C ALA A 107 9.47 -3.14 -13.54
N MET A 108 10.20 -2.35 -14.32
CA MET A 108 10.19 -0.88 -14.31
C MET A 108 9.84 -0.39 -15.72
N PRO A 109 9.22 0.79 -15.88
CA PRO A 109 8.78 1.68 -14.80
C PRO A 109 7.55 1.15 -14.04
N ARG A 110 7.31 1.69 -12.84
CA ARG A 110 6.12 1.42 -12.02
C ARG A 110 5.35 2.70 -11.78
N ILE A 111 4.04 2.64 -12.01
CA ILE A 111 3.10 3.72 -11.74
C ILE A 111 2.29 3.35 -10.51
N TYR A 112 2.14 4.30 -9.60
CA TYR A 112 1.35 4.13 -8.38
C TYR A 112 0.58 5.41 -8.08
N LEU A 113 -0.75 5.30 -7.98
CA LEU A 113 -1.58 6.34 -7.41
C LEU A 113 -1.47 6.20 -5.89
N ALA A 114 -0.81 7.16 -5.25
CA ALA A 114 -0.49 7.13 -3.84
C ALA A 114 -1.07 8.34 -3.15
N GLN A 115 -1.78 8.11 -2.03
CA GLN A 115 -2.29 9.17 -1.17
C GLN A 115 -3.20 10.19 -1.90
N HIS A 116 -3.88 9.79 -2.97
CA HIS A 116 -4.74 10.72 -3.71
C HIS A 116 -6.02 11.03 -2.89
N PRO A 117 -6.35 12.30 -2.62
CA PRO A 117 -7.52 12.67 -1.83
C PRO A 117 -8.82 12.14 -2.46
N ILE A 118 -9.69 11.52 -1.65
CA ILE A 118 -10.95 10.97 -2.18
C ILE A 118 -11.89 12.09 -2.62
N ASP A 119 -11.87 13.24 -1.95
CA ASP A 119 -12.72 14.40 -2.26
C ASP A 119 -12.38 15.09 -3.60
N GLU A 120 -11.22 14.78 -4.18
CA GLU A 120 -10.82 15.19 -5.53
C GLU A 120 -11.33 14.24 -6.64
N LEU A 121 -11.85 13.07 -6.30
CA LEU A 121 -12.41 12.11 -7.27
C LEU A 121 -13.82 12.52 -7.74
N PRO A 122 -14.30 12.05 -8.90
CA PRO A 122 -15.70 12.16 -9.29
C PRO A 122 -16.65 11.62 -8.22
N LYS A 123 -17.79 12.31 -8.01
CA LYS A 123 -18.74 12.02 -6.93
C LYS A 123 -19.11 10.54 -6.80
N GLN A 124 -19.37 9.87 -7.91
CA GLN A 124 -19.73 8.45 -7.92
C GLN A 124 -18.61 7.54 -7.37
N LEU A 125 -17.34 7.86 -7.62
CA LEU A 125 -16.21 7.13 -7.04
C LEU A 125 -16.06 7.44 -5.54
N GLN A 126 -16.37 8.67 -5.11
CA GLN A 126 -16.40 9.00 -3.68
C GLN A 126 -17.47 8.19 -2.95
N ASP A 127 -18.66 8.06 -3.55
CA ASP A 127 -19.80 7.32 -2.98
C ASP A 127 -19.52 5.82 -2.82
N ASP A 128 -18.55 5.28 -3.56
CA ASP A 128 -18.11 3.90 -3.41
C ASP A 128 -17.14 3.67 -2.24
N LEU A 129 -16.64 4.76 -1.63
CA LEU A 129 -15.66 4.76 -0.55
C LEU A 129 -16.17 5.51 0.70
N PRO A 130 -17.36 5.16 1.24
CA PRO A 130 -17.86 5.80 2.45
C PRO A 130 -16.90 5.53 3.63
N PRO A 131 -16.69 6.52 4.53
CA PRO A 131 -15.99 6.27 5.78
C PRO A 131 -16.66 5.17 6.59
N PRO A 132 -15.93 4.15 7.06
CA PRO A 132 -16.53 3.06 7.82
C PRO A 132 -17.13 3.53 9.15
N GLU A 133 -18.34 3.07 9.46
CA GLU A 133 -19.10 3.45 10.67
C GLU A 133 -18.33 3.24 11.97
N ILE A 134 -17.43 2.26 12.02
CA ILE A 134 -16.59 2.00 13.20
C ILE A 134 -15.71 3.20 13.60
N ILE A 135 -15.38 4.12 12.66
CA ILE A 135 -14.62 5.34 12.96
C ILE A 135 -15.34 6.20 14.00
N LYS A 136 -16.68 6.25 13.98
CA LYS A 136 -17.50 7.01 14.94
C LYS A 136 -17.31 6.55 16.39
N ASN A 137 -16.79 5.35 16.60
CA ASN A 137 -16.50 4.80 17.92
C ASN A 137 -15.11 5.21 18.47
N PHE A 138 -14.33 5.98 17.71
CA PHE A 138 -13.00 6.43 18.11
C PHE A 138 -12.93 7.96 18.14
N GLY A 139 -12.48 8.53 19.27
CA GLY A 139 -12.25 9.97 19.38
C GLY A 139 -13.54 10.78 19.17
N LYS A 140 -13.45 11.85 18.37
CA LYS A 140 -14.61 12.61 17.89
C LYS A 140 -15.29 11.92 16.71
N GLY A 141 -14.57 11.06 16.00
CA GLY A 141 -15.09 10.28 14.88
C GLY A 141 -15.27 11.10 13.59
N ASP A 142 -14.79 12.35 13.56
CA ASP A 142 -14.81 13.18 12.35
C ASP A 142 -13.61 12.87 11.44
N ILE A 143 -13.88 12.80 10.14
CA ILE A 143 -12.87 12.53 9.12
C ILE A 143 -12.05 13.80 8.90
N TYR A 144 -10.75 13.71 9.17
CA TYR A 144 -9.79 14.76 8.87
C TYR A 144 -9.42 14.77 7.38
N GLY A 145 -9.26 13.59 6.80
CA GLY A 145 -8.90 13.41 5.40
C GLY A 145 -8.94 11.94 5.03
N SER A 146 -8.98 11.65 3.74
CA SER A 146 -9.04 10.27 3.24
C SER A 146 -8.31 10.15 1.92
N SER A 147 -7.73 8.98 1.67
CA SER A 147 -6.94 8.77 0.47
C SER A 147 -7.17 7.41 -0.18
N LEU A 148 -7.11 7.42 -1.51
CA LEU A 148 -7.07 6.26 -2.37
C LEU A 148 -5.61 5.87 -2.68
N TRP A 149 -5.39 4.56 -2.79
CA TRP A 149 -4.12 3.97 -3.19
C TRP A 149 -4.37 2.89 -4.25
N MET A 150 -3.79 3.04 -5.45
CA MET A 150 -3.98 2.10 -6.56
C MET A 150 -2.70 1.85 -7.34
N GLY A 151 -2.38 0.58 -7.59
CA GLY A 151 -1.31 0.19 -8.52
C GLY A 151 -1.02 -1.31 -8.48
N LYS A 152 0.19 -1.69 -8.86
CA LYS A 152 0.66 -3.08 -8.80
C LYS A 152 1.78 -3.22 -7.80
N ALA A 153 1.79 -4.35 -7.10
CA ALA A 153 2.92 -4.68 -6.26
C ALA A 153 4.17 -5.02 -7.12
N PRO A 154 5.39 -4.72 -6.64
CA PRO A 154 5.71 -4.14 -5.34
C PRO A 154 5.54 -2.63 -5.31
N THR A 155 4.99 -2.14 -4.21
CA THR A 155 5.02 -0.73 -3.80
C THR A 155 5.56 -0.65 -2.39
N HIS A 156 6.19 0.48 -2.05
CA HIS A 156 6.78 0.70 -0.74
C HIS A 156 6.38 2.07 -0.22
N THR A 157 5.96 2.12 1.03
CA THR A 157 5.84 3.36 1.80
C THR A 157 6.88 3.30 2.91
N PRO A 158 7.85 4.22 2.95
CA PRO A 158 8.93 4.26 3.94
C PRO A 158 8.43 4.32 5.38
N LEU A 159 9.35 4.16 6.34
CA LEU A 159 9.03 4.31 7.75
C LEU A 159 8.62 5.75 8.07
N HIS A 160 7.40 5.94 8.56
CA HIS A 160 6.85 7.26 8.91
C HIS A 160 5.81 7.13 10.04
N ARG A 161 5.24 8.27 10.46
CA ARG A 161 4.06 8.35 11.32
C ARG A 161 3.11 9.42 10.80
N ASP A 162 1.83 9.19 11.02
CA ASP A 162 0.76 10.09 10.60
C ASP A 162 0.46 11.15 11.68
N PRO A 163 -0.06 12.33 11.28
CA PRO A 163 -0.45 13.38 12.23
C PRO A 163 -1.76 13.09 12.98
N ASN A 164 -2.54 12.09 12.53
CA ASN A 164 -3.81 11.67 13.12
C ASN A 164 -3.89 10.13 13.16
N PRO A 165 -4.73 9.54 14.03
CA PRO A 165 -5.13 8.13 13.91
C PRO A 165 -5.62 7.81 12.49
N ASN A 166 -5.35 6.58 12.03
CA ASN A 166 -5.63 6.14 10.67
C ASN A 166 -6.39 4.81 10.68
N LEU A 167 -7.46 4.70 9.90
CA LEU A 167 -8.08 3.43 9.53
C LEU A 167 -7.73 3.10 8.08
N PHE A 168 -6.87 2.10 7.90
CA PHE A 168 -6.44 1.65 6.57
C PHE A 168 -7.17 0.37 6.17
N VAL A 169 -7.78 0.32 4.99
CA VAL A 169 -8.55 -0.82 4.49
C VAL A 169 -7.99 -1.32 3.15
N GLN A 170 -7.83 -2.64 3.04
CA GLN A 170 -7.38 -3.29 1.80
C GLN A 170 -8.58 -3.77 0.99
N LEU A 171 -8.76 -3.25 -0.22
CA LEU A 171 -9.84 -3.65 -1.13
C LEU A 171 -9.41 -4.79 -2.07
N SER A 172 -8.21 -4.71 -2.65
CA SER A 172 -7.64 -5.77 -3.50
C SER A 172 -6.14 -5.92 -3.28
N GLY A 173 -5.60 -7.11 -3.53
CA GLY A 173 -4.18 -7.42 -3.33
C GLY A 173 -3.82 -7.59 -1.85
N LYS A 174 -2.52 -7.52 -1.54
CA LYS A 174 -1.99 -7.72 -0.19
C LYS A 174 -1.00 -6.62 0.16
N LYS A 175 -1.06 -6.16 1.41
CA LYS A 175 -0.06 -5.26 1.99
C LYS A 175 0.43 -5.84 3.31
N THR A 176 1.73 -5.73 3.55
CA THR A 176 2.37 -6.04 4.83
C THR A 176 2.78 -4.73 5.49
N PHE A 177 2.41 -4.57 6.75
CA PHE A 177 2.76 -3.45 7.60
C PHE A 177 3.78 -3.90 8.65
N ARG A 178 4.78 -3.06 8.87
CA ARG A 178 5.63 -3.07 10.06
C ARG A 178 5.15 -1.93 10.95
N LEU A 179 4.71 -2.23 12.17
CA LEU A 179 4.17 -1.26 13.11
C LEU A 179 5.07 -1.17 14.34
N MET A 180 5.49 0.02 14.75
CA MET A 180 6.38 0.22 15.88
C MET A 180 5.77 1.22 16.85
N ARG A 181 5.99 0.99 18.15
CA ARG A 181 5.60 1.97 19.17
C ARG A 181 6.30 3.32 18.92
N PRO A 182 5.72 4.44 19.38
CA PRO A 182 6.28 5.78 19.16
C PRO A 182 7.77 5.92 19.52
N ASP A 183 8.18 5.35 20.67
CA ASP A 183 9.56 5.37 21.19
C ASP A 183 10.51 4.53 20.34
N VAL A 184 10.08 3.33 19.94
CA VAL A 184 10.88 2.39 19.16
C VAL A 184 11.11 2.90 17.74
N GLY A 185 10.04 3.33 17.06
CA GLY A 185 10.14 3.83 15.69
C GLY A 185 10.94 5.13 15.60
N ARG A 186 10.80 6.03 16.59
CA ARG A 186 11.61 7.25 16.69
C ARG A 186 13.08 6.91 16.82
N LYS A 187 13.44 6.03 17.75
CA LYS A 187 14.83 5.62 17.94
C LYS A 187 15.42 5.02 16.67
N LEU A 188 14.70 4.12 16.00
CA LEU A 188 15.16 3.50 14.75
C LEU A 188 15.44 4.56 13.68
N TYR A 189 14.53 5.53 13.54
CA TYR A 189 14.67 6.62 12.59
C TYR A 189 15.89 7.50 12.91
N GLU A 190 16.07 7.89 14.17
CA GLU A 190 17.20 8.69 14.65
C GLU A 190 18.54 7.95 14.51
N ASP A 191 18.58 6.64 14.79
CA ASP A 191 19.77 5.79 14.64
C ASP A 191 20.20 5.70 13.17
N VAL A 192 19.25 5.68 12.23
CA VAL A 192 19.57 5.67 10.78
C VAL A 192 20.06 7.05 10.34
N ARG A 193 19.40 8.12 10.77
CA ARG A 193 19.78 9.50 10.40
C ARG A 193 21.10 9.95 10.99
N SER A 194 21.37 9.62 12.25
CA SER A 194 22.65 9.94 12.91
C SER A 194 23.84 9.33 12.17
N LYS A 195 23.70 8.09 11.67
CA LYS A 195 24.73 7.41 10.86
C LYS A 195 24.94 8.05 9.49
N LEU A 196 23.91 8.66 8.91
CA LEU A 196 23.96 9.26 7.57
C LEU A 196 24.42 10.71 7.57
N TYR A 197 23.96 11.50 8.55
CA TYR A 197 24.08 12.96 8.52
C TYR A 197 24.86 13.54 9.70
N ASN A 198 25.34 12.72 10.64
CA ASN A 198 25.99 13.16 11.88
C ASN A 198 25.16 14.20 12.68
N LYS A 199 23.83 14.21 12.52
CA LYS A 199 22.88 15.12 13.21
C LYS A 199 21.57 14.39 13.56
N ALA A 200 21.00 14.70 14.72
CA ALA A 200 19.61 14.35 15.05
C ALA A 200 18.67 15.33 14.31
N GLY A 201 17.71 14.79 13.55
CA GLY A 201 16.77 15.60 12.75
C GLY A 201 15.36 15.57 13.32
N ASP A 202 14.69 16.71 13.32
CA ASP A 202 13.42 16.96 14.05
C ASP A 202 12.13 16.71 13.23
N GLY A 203 12.24 16.24 11.99
CA GLY A 203 11.10 16.17 11.04
C GLY A 203 10.76 14.75 10.61
N ALA A 204 9.84 14.08 11.31
CA ALA A 204 9.35 12.74 10.93
C ALA A 204 7.82 12.61 10.90
N THR A 205 7.12 13.74 10.83
CA THR A 205 5.67 13.77 10.62
C THR A 205 5.43 13.84 9.12
N MET A 206 4.68 12.89 8.53
CA MET A 206 4.21 12.89 7.12
C MET A 206 5.16 13.61 6.15
N ARG A 207 6.28 12.96 5.81
CA ARG A 207 7.30 13.59 4.96
C ARG A 207 6.99 13.32 3.47
N GLY A 208 7.55 14.13 2.58
CA GLY A 208 7.19 14.17 1.17
C GLY A 208 7.99 13.22 0.29
N GLU A 209 8.23 13.65 -0.95
CA GLU A 209 8.97 12.93 -1.99
C GLU A 209 10.40 12.55 -1.58
N GLU A 210 11.01 13.34 -0.68
CA GLU A 210 12.38 13.15 -0.23
C GLU A 210 12.60 11.82 0.52
N MET A 211 11.54 11.21 1.05
CA MET A 211 11.65 9.87 1.68
C MET A 211 11.71 8.73 0.67
N MET A 212 11.30 8.95 -0.57
CA MET A 212 11.10 7.89 -1.56
C MET A 212 12.39 7.58 -2.34
N GLN A 213 13.47 8.32 -2.08
CA GLN A 213 14.73 8.22 -2.79
C GLN A 213 15.95 8.49 -1.91
N GLY A 214 17.12 8.08 -2.41
CA GLY A 214 18.40 8.32 -1.75
C GLY A 214 18.78 7.31 -0.67
N GLU A 215 19.93 7.52 -0.04
CA GLU A 215 20.53 6.56 0.90
C GLU A 215 19.68 6.37 2.17
N GLU A 216 18.98 7.41 2.63
CA GLU A 216 18.09 7.32 3.79
C GLU A 216 16.96 6.32 3.56
N PHE A 217 16.34 6.34 2.37
CA PHE A 217 15.31 5.37 1.98
C PHE A 217 15.84 3.94 2.05
N ASP A 218 17.00 3.68 1.45
CA ASP A 218 17.60 2.34 1.39
C ASP A 218 17.97 1.83 2.79
N LYS A 219 18.57 2.66 3.63
CA LYS A 219 18.93 2.30 5.01
C LYS A 219 17.71 2.06 5.89
N LEU A 220 16.67 2.91 5.81
CA LEU A 220 15.42 2.70 6.54
C LEU A 220 14.72 1.42 6.07
N LYS A 221 14.67 1.18 4.76
CA LYS A 221 14.11 -0.05 4.18
C LYS A 221 14.87 -1.27 4.68
N GLN A 222 16.20 -1.24 4.68
CA GLN A 222 17.03 -2.32 5.21
C GLN A 222 16.74 -2.56 6.71
N ALA A 223 16.73 -1.50 7.52
CA ALA A 223 16.53 -1.59 8.96
C ALA A 223 15.14 -2.16 9.33
N VAL A 224 14.11 -1.83 8.55
CA VAL A 224 12.73 -2.27 8.81
C VAL A 224 12.43 -3.67 8.25
N TRP A 225 12.99 -4.02 7.09
CA TRP A 225 12.58 -5.22 6.33
C TRP A 225 13.60 -6.35 6.28
N GLN A 226 14.89 -6.08 6.45
CA GLN A 226 15.95 -7.09 6.30
C GLN A 226 16.58 -7.54 7.63
N ASP A 227 16.51 -6.70 8.67
CA ASP A 227 17.13 -7.05 9.94
C ASP A 227 16.31 -8.14 10.66
N LYS A 228 16.92 -9.34 10.82
CA LYS A 228 16.31 -10.57 11.37
C LYS A 228 15.82 -10.42 12.81
N LEU A 229 16.07 -9.27 13.45
CA LEU A 229 15.50 -8.87 14.74
C LEU A 229 13.97 -8.69 14.70
N ALA A 230 13.36 -8.54 13.52
CA ALA A 230 11.93 -8.24 13.35
C ALA A 230 10.99 -9.46 13.30
N THR A 231 11.50 -10.69 13.18
CA THR A 231 10.65 -11.84 12.84
C THR A 231 10.18 -12.70 14.01
N ASN A 232 10.80 -12.60 15.20
CA ASN A 232 10.39 -13.36 16.38
C ASN A 232 10.57 -12.62 17.72
N ASN A 233 10.97 -11.34 17.70
CA ASN A 233 11.26 -10.60 18.92
C ASN A 233 10.37 -9.35 19.02
N THR A 234 9.69 -9.23 20.14
CA THR A 234 8.86 -8.10 20.63
C THR A 234 9.59 -6.76 20.70
N ARG A 235 10.81 -6.67 20.18
CA ARG A 235 11.76 -5.57 20.37
C ARG A 235 11.62 -4.43 19.34
N LEU A 236 11.11 -4.71 18.13
CA LEU A 236 10.91 -3.69 17.08
C LEU A 236 9.44 -3.34 16.83
N GLY A 237 8.50 -4.25 17.04
CA GLY A 237 7.08 -3.98 16.84
C GLY A 237 6.27 -5.17 16.31
N TYR A 238 5.17 -4.90 15.61
CA TYR A 238 4.25 -5.89 15.05
C TYR A 238 4.37 -5.99 13.52
N GLU A 239 4.22 -7.21 12.97
CA GLU A 239 3.96 -7.43 11.54
C GLU A 239 2.48 -7.69 11.32
N VAL A 240 1.86 -6.95 10.41
CA VAL A 240 0.44 -7.13 10.08
C VAL A 240 0.27 -7.29 8.58
N LYS A 241 -0.28 -8.44 8.17
CA LYS A 241 -0.67 -8.71 6.78
C LYS A 241 -2.14 -8.40 6.58
N LEU A 242 -2.44 -7.53 5.63
CA LEU A 242 -3.78 -7.20 5.17
C LEU A 242 -4.08 -7.93 3.85
N LYS A 243 -5.27 -8.50 3.80
CA LYS A 243 -5.88 -9.17 2.64
C LYS A 243 -7.17 -8.42 2.30
N PRO A 244 -7.77 -8.65 1.12
CA PRO A 244 -9.03 -8.00 0.74
C PRO A 244 -10.11 -8.13 1.83
N GLY A 245 -10.66 -7.00 2.26
CA GLY A 245 -11.68 -6.87 3.30
C GLY A 245 -11.13 -6.75 4.74
N CYS A 246 -9.81 -6.81 4.92
CA CYS A 246 -9.18 -6.49 6.19
C CYS A 246 -8.97 -4.98 6.33
N GLY A 247 -9.06 -4.49 7.56
CA GLY A 247 -8.59 -3.14 7.92
C GLY A 247 -7.62 -3.15 9.08
N LEU A 248 -6.93 -2.04 9.24
CA LEU A 248 -5.92 -1.81 10.26
C LEU A 248 -6.13 -0.43 10.87
N TYR A 249 -6.46 -0.42 12.15
CA TYR A 249 -6.40 0.79 12.96
C TYR A 249 -4.94 1.03 13.36
N ILE A 250 -4.43 2.22 13.03
CA ILE A 250 -3.10 2.72 13.38
C ILE A 250 -3.31 3.90 14.34
N PRO A 251 -2.96 3.76 15.64
CA PRO A 251 -3.14 4.84 16.59
C PRO A 251 -2.18 6.00 16.34
N LEU A 252 -2.54 7.19 16.82
CA LEU A 252 -1.70 8.37 16.73
C LEU A 252 -0.28 8.11 17.26
N GLY A 253 0.73 8.56 16.50
CA GLY A 253 2.13 8.46 16.87
C GLY A 253 2.79 7.10 16.60
N TRP A 254 2.03 6.08 16.18
CA TRP A 254 2.60 4.80 15.79
C TRP A 254 3.35 4.91 14.48
N TRP A 255 4.60 4.46 14.50
CA TRP A 255 5.43 4.41 13.32
C TRP A 255 5.09 3.20 12.50
N HIS A 256 5.14 3.36 11.18
CA HIS A 256 4.83 2.28 10.28
C HIS A 256 5.53 2.39 8.93
N ALA A 257 5.80 1.23 8.35
CA ALA A 257 6.26 1.09 6.97
C ALA A 257 5.39 0.04 6.27
N VAL A 258 5.20 0.20 4.96
CA VAL A 258 4.26 -0.62 4.20
C VAL A 258 4.95 -1.16 2.96
N GLN A 259 4.68 -2.42 2.61
CA GLN A 259 5.01 -2.97 1.30
C GLN A 259 3.82 -3.74 0.72
N ALA A 260 3.58 -3.56 -0.57
CA ALA A 260 2.62 -4.39 -1.31
C ALA A 260 3.28 -5.69 -1.79
N GLU A 261 2.54 -6.79 -1.71
CA GLU A 261 3.00 -8.14 -2.06
C GLU A 261 2.03 -8.84 -3.03
N GLY A 262 2.55 -9.76 -3.84
CA GLY A 262 1.75 -10.67 -4.68
C GLY A 262 1.49 -10.16 -6.09
N VAL A 263 0.64 -10.86 -6.84
CA VAL A 263 0.35 -10.52 -8.24
C VAL A 263 -1.04 -9.92 -8.34
N GLY A 264 -1.26 -9.08 -9.35
CA GLY A 264 -2.56 -8.47 -9.65
C GLY A 264 -2.73 -7.07 -9.07
N PRO A 265 -3.95 -6.52 -9.14
CA PRO A 265 -4.24 -5.17 -8.70
C PRO A 265 -4.16 -5.04 -7.18
N ASN A 266 -3.45 -4.01 -6.71
CA ASN A 266 -3.36 -3.63 -5.30
C ASN A 266 -4.11 -2.32 -5.09
N VAL A 267 -5.21 -2.39 -4.35
CA VAL A 267 -6.10 -1.26 -4.09
C VAL A 267 -6.37 -1.16 -2.60
N SER A 268 -6.19 0.04 -2.05
CA SER A 268 -6.45 0.33 -0.63
C SER A 268 -7.07 1.71 -0.49
N VAL A 269 -7.74 1.92 0.61
CA VAL A 269 -8.31 3.20 1.01
C VAL A 269 -7.99 3.43 2.48
N ASN A 270 -7.81 4.68 2.89
CA ASN A 270 -7.65 4.99 4.30
C ASN A 270 -8.36 6.30 4.69
N TRP A 271 -8.66 6.41 5.98
CA TRP A 271 -9.24 7.59 6.59
C TRP A 271 -8.43 8.00 7.82
N TRP A 272 -7.96 9.24 7.83
CA TRP A 272 -7.48 9.89 9.04
C TRP A 272 -8.65 10.56 9.74
N PHE A 273 -8.71 10.44 11.07
CA PHE A 273 -9.83 10.96 11.87
C PHE A 273 -9.35 11.52 13.21
N ARG A 274 -10.21 12.28 13.90
CA ARG A 274 -9.91 12.93 15.18
C ARG A 274 -10.77 12.39 16.32
#